data_AF-A0A524DVI3-F1
#
_entry.id   AF-A0A524DVI3-F1
#
_cell.length_a   1.000
_cell.length_b   1.000
_cell.length_c   1.000
_cell.angle_alpha   90.00
_cell.angle_beta   90.00
_cell.angle_gamma   90.00
#
_symmetry.space_group_name_H-M   'P 1'
#
loop_
_entity.id
_entity.type
_entity.pdbx_description
1 polymer ?
#
loop_
_entity_poly.entity_id
_entity_poly.type
_entity_poly.pdbx_seq_one_letter_code
_entity_poly.pdbx_strand_id
1 'polypeptide(L)'
;MSKRGLLIGRFQPFHIGHSKGIEQIIKEMDELIILIGSAQDSHSLNNPFTAGERIRMIHEALIENNSNLSKFYIIPLADTNDNRIWVAHLVSSVPPFDVVYTHNPLVKRLLIESNYLVKSHKFYDRDTYNATEVRKRMFNNDNWEELVPKSVARIIKEISGIDRINQIGDTILKH
;
A
#
# COMPACT_ATOMS: atom_id res chain seq x y z
N MET A 1 -3.15 25.07 10.98
CA MET A 1 -3.57 23.64 10.93
C MET A 1 -2.40 22.85 10.38
N SER A 2 -2.17 21.61 10.86
CA SER A 2 -1.14 20.75 10.28
C SER A 2 -1.50 20.37 8.86
N LYS A 3 -0.51 20.35 7.97
CA LYS A 3 -0.68 20.00 6.56
C LYS A 3 -0.58 18.49 6.39
N ARG A 4 -1.64 17.86 5.90
CA ARG A 4 -1.77 16.39 5.86
C ARG A 4 -1.79 15.85 4.43
N GLY A 5 -0.90 14.90 4.17
CA GLY A 5 -0.90 14.11 2.94
C GLY A 5 -1.79 12.87 3.06
N LEU A 6 -2.31 12.38 1.93
CA LEU A 6 -2.98 11.10 1.80
C LEU A 6 -2.26 10.26 0.74
N LEU A 7 -1.66 9.14 1.13
CA LEU A 7 -1.04 8.16 0.24
C LEU A 7 -1.97 6.95 0.08
N ILE A 8 -2.30 6.59 -1.16
CA ILE A 8 -3.23 5.49 -1.45
C ILE A 8 -2.50 4.35 -2.14
N GLY A 9 -2.65 3.13 -1.62
CA GLY A 9 -2.06 1.93 -2.22
C GLY A 9 -2.72 0.65 -1.73
N ARG A 10 -2.56 -0.44 -2.49
CA ARG A 10 -2.99 -1.78 -2.04
C ARG A 10 -2.00 -2.42 -1.08
N PHE A 11 -0.72 -2.10 -1.21
CA PHE A 11 0.39 -2.62 -0.41
C PHE A 11 0.43 -4.16 -0.33
N GLN A 12 0.48 -4.82 -1.48
CA GLN A 12 0.42 -6.29 -1.63
C GLN A 12 1.75 -6.91 -2.15
N PRO A 13 2.84 -6.93 -1.36
CA PRO A 13 3.00 -6.42 0.01
C PRO A 13 3.47 -4.94 0.04
N PHE A 14 3.70 -4.41 1.24
CA PHE A 14 4.51 -3.20 1.41
C PHE A 14 5.97 -3.47 0.98
N HIS A 15 6.64 -2.52 0.34
CA HIS A 15 7.96 -2.74 -0.28
C HIS A 15 8.82 -1.47 -0.19
N ILE A 16 10.12 -1.58 -0.51
CA ILE A 16 11.08 -0.47 -0.35
C ILE A 16 10.66 0.78 -1.13
N GLY A 17 10.15 0.61 -2.35
CA GLY A 17 9.58 1.73 -3.13
C GLY A 17 8.50 2.53 -2.37
N HIS A 18 7.62 1.87 -1.61
CA HIS A 18 6.62 2.55 -0.77
C HIS A 18 7.29 3.31 0.39
N SER A 19 8.25 2.69 1.06
CA SER A 19 9.05 3.32 2.13
C SER A 19 9.72 4.61 1.65
N LYS A 20 10.35 4.57 0.47
CA LYS A 20 10.99 5.75 -0.14
C LYS A 20 9.98 6.80 -0.58
N GLY A 21 8.81 6.40 -1.07
CA GLY A 21 7.71 7.32 -1.33
C GLY A 21 7.25 8.06 -0.07
N ILE A 22 7.09 7.34 1.04
CA ILE A 22 6.73 7.92 2.34
C ILE A 22 7.80 8.91 2.82
N GLU A 23 9.09 8.53 2.79
CA GLU A 23 10.22 9.42 3.16
C GLU A 23 10.23 10.72 2.35
N GLN A 24 9.79 10.71 1.09
CA GLN A 24 9.69 11.92 0.27
C GLN A 24 8.51 12.78 0.69
N ILE A 25 7.34 12.17 0.91
CA ILE A 25 6.10 12.91 1.21
C ILE A 25 6.20 13.63 2.55
N ILE A 26 6.75 12.99 3.58
CA ILE A 26 6.86 13.57 4.93
C ILE A 26 7.87 14.72 5.04
N LYS A 27 8.62 15.02 3.98
CA LYS A 27 9.43 16.24 3.89
C LYS A 27 8.60 17.48 3.56
N GLU A 28 7.41 17.29 2.97
CA GLU A 28 6.51 18.37 2.54
C GLU A 28 5.21 18.44 3.37
N MET A 29 4.97 17.46 4.25
CA MET A 29 3.75 17.28 5.02
C MET A 29 4.07 17.06 6.50
N ASP A 30 3.23 17.60 7.38
CA ASP A 30 3.37 17.43 8.83
C ASP A 30 2.93 16.03 9.26
N GLU A 31 1.90 15.50 8.59
CA GLU A 31 1.27 14.21 8.86
C GLU A 31 0.92 13.49 7.55
N LEU A 32 0.81 12.17 7.60
CA LEU A 32 0.51 11.32 6.46
C LEU A 32 -0.53 10.24 6.80
N ILE A 33 -1.63 10.22 6.06
CA ILE A 33 -2.56 9.09 6.04
C ILE A 33 -2.07 8.11 4.98
N ILE A 34 -1.88 6.85 5.37
CA ILE A 34 -1.58 5.72 4.50
C ILE A 34 -2.85 4.89 4.39
N LEU A 35 -3.55 5.04 3.27
CA LEU A 35 -4.79 4.35 2.99
C LEU A 35 -4.53 3.03 2.27
N ILE A 36 -4.89 1.93 2.93
CA ILE A 36 -4.82 0.58 2.38
C ILE A 36 -6.11 0.32 1.60
N GLY A 37 -6.06 0.52 0.28
CA GLY A 37 -7.18 0.24 -0.63
C GLY A 37 -7.37 -1.26 -0.86
N SER A 38 -8.52 -1.62 -1.44
CA SER A 38 -8.95 -3.02 -1.61
C SER A 38 -8.78 -3.82 -0.32
N ALA A 39 -9.25 -3.26 0.80
CA ALA A 39 -9.09 -3.86 2.13
C ALA A 39 -9.80 -5.22 2.24
N GLN A 40 -10.90 -5.41 1.50
CA GLN A 40 -11.67 -6.65 1.45
C GLN A 40 -10.93 -7.78 0.69
N ASP A 41 -10.01 -7.44 -0.20
CA ASP A 41 -9.32 -8.41 -1.05
C ASP A 41 -8.16 -9.08 -0.30
N SER A 42 -8.13 -10.42 -0.37
CA SER A 42 -7.05 -11.27 0.13
C SER A 42 -7.08 -12.63 -0.58
N HIS A 43 -6.10 -13.51 -0.31
CA HIS A 43 -6.09 -14.89 -0.79
C HIS A 43 -6.24 -15.05 -2.33
N SER A 44 -5.65 -14.13 -3.08
CA SER A 44 -5.47 -14.25 -4.54
C SER A 44 -4.04 -13.92 -4.94
N LEU A 45 -3.59 -14.34 -6.13
CA LEU A 45 -2.25 -14.01 -6.61
C LEU A 45 -1.98 -12.50 -6.72
N ASN A 46 -3.04 -11.71 -6.95
CA ASN A 46 -2.94 -10.25 -7.05
C ASN A 46 -3.06 -9.55 -5.69
N ASN A 47 -3.77 -10.15 -4.75
CA ASN A 47 -4.00 -9.64 -3.41
C ASN A 47 -3.83 -10.80 -2.40
N PRO A 48 -2.61 -11.23 -2.08
CA PRO A 48 -2.40 -12.40 -1.21
C PRO A 48 -2.59 -12.09 0.28
N PHE A 49 -2.38 -10.84 0.70
CA PHE A 49 -2.39 -10.44 2.11
C PHE A 49 -3.70 -9.75 2.50
N THR A 50 -4.16 -10.01 3.71
CA THR A 50 -5.34 -9.37 4.33
C THR A 50 -5.04 -7.91 4.66
N ALA A 51 -6.08 -7.11 4.95
CA ALA A 51 -5.90 -5.75 5.44
C ALA A 51 -5.05 -5.71 6.73
N GLY A 52 -5.33 -6.59 7.69
CA GLY A 52 -4.62 -6.65 8.96
C GLY A 52 -3.13 -6.95 8.81
N GLU A 53 -2.78 -7.90 7.93
CA GLU A 53 -1.37 -8.22 7.61
C GLU A 53 -0.66 -7.01 7.00
N ARG A 54 -1.33 -6.30 6.07
CA ARG A 54 -0.77 -5.10 5.44
C ARG A 54 -0.59 -3.93 6.41
N ILE A 55 -1.54 -3.73 7.34
CA ILE A 55 -1.39 -2.74 8.43
C ILE A 55 -0.14 -3.06 9.23
N ARG A 56 0.02 -4.33 9.65
CA ARG A 56 1.19 -4.78 10.41
C ARG A 56 2.49 -4.54 9.65
N MET A 57 2.52 -4.87 8.35
CA MET A 57 3.69 -4.64 7.49
C MET A 57 4.09 -3.15 7.43
N ILE A 58 3.12 -2.26 7.22
CA ILE A 58 3.39 -0.81 7.15
C ILE A 58 3.85 -0.29 8.50
N HIS A 59 3.15 -0.65 9.58
CA HIS A 59 3.46 -0.20 10.93
C HIS A 59 4.89 -0.60 11.36
N GLU A 60 5.26 -1.86 11.19
CA GLU A 60 6.59 -2.35 11.55
C GLU A 60 7.69 -1.77 10.66
N ALA A 61 7.41 -1.50 9.38
CA ALA A 61 8.35 -0.82 8.49
C ALA A 61 8.57 0.66 8.88
N LEU A 62 7.53 1.35 9.37
CA LEU A 62 7.69 2.70 9.90
C LEU A 62 8.55 2.71 11.18
N ILE A 63 8.37 1.73 12.05
CA ILE A 63 9.22 1.54 13.25
C ILE A 63 10.67 1.25 12.85
N GLU A 64 10.91 0.32 11.91
CA GLU A 64 12.25 -0.03 11.42
C GLU A 64 13.01 1.21 10.90
N ASN A 65 12.29 2.14 10.27
CA ASN A 65 12.85 3.40 9.76
C ASN A 65 12.97 4.50 10.82
N ASN A 66 12.73 4.23 12.11
CA ASN A 66 12.71 5.20 13.20
C ASN A 66 11.76 6.39 12.95
N SER A 67 10.63 6.12 12.28
CA SER A 67 9.63 7.16 12.00
C SER A 67 8.88 7.56 13.27
N ASN A 68 8.57 8.85 13.43
CA ASN A 68 7.66 9.29 14.48
C ASN A 68 6.23 8.87 14.14
N LEU A 69 5.76 7.77 14.73
CA LEU A 69 4.44 7.19 14.47
C LEU A 69 3.27 8.15 14.74
N SER A 70 3.44 9.17 15.59
CA SER A 70 2.38 10.16 15.86
C SER A 70 1.98 10.97 14.61
N LYS A 71 2.79 10.93 13.55
CA LYS A 71 2.53 11.61 12.28
C LYS A 71 1.75 10.77 11.28
N PHE A 72 1.47 9.51 11.59
CA PHE A 72 0.92 8.56 10.62
C PHE A 72 -0.44 8.03 11.04
N TYR A 73 -1.32 7.87 10.06
CA TYR A 73 -2.57 7.14 10.18
C TYR A 73 -2.56 6.00 9.18
N ILE A 74 -2.80 4.76 9.62
CA ILE A 74 -2.89 3.61 8.72
C ILE A 74 -4.35 3.15 8.71
N ILE A 75 -5.04 3.38 7.59
CA ILE A 75 -6.49 3.19 7.52
C ILE A 75 -6.82 2.22 6.37
N PRO A 76 -7.44 1.06 6.65
CA PRO A 76 -7.96 0.19 5.60
C PRO A 76 -9.27 0.75 5.04
N LEU A 77 -9.43 0.71 3.72
CA LEU A 77 -10.67 1.09 3.05
C LEU A 77 -11.06 0.02 2.04
N ALA A 78 -12.30 -0.48 2.17
CA ALA A 78 -12.86 -1.39 1.19
C ALA A 78 -13.26 -0.62 -0.08
N ASP A 79 -13.19 -1.29 -1.22
CA ASP A 79 -13.63 -0.69 -2.48
C ASP A 79 -15.17 -0.58 -2.49
N THR A 80 -15.68 0.47 -3.14
CA THR A 80 -17.11 0.59 -3.42
C THR A 80 -17.41 -0.01 -4.79
N ASN A 81 -18.58 -0.61 -4.97
CA ASN A 81 -19.04 -1.08 -6.29
C ASN A 81 -19.48 0.07 -7.23
N ASP A 82 -19.29 1.33 -6.80
CA ASP A 82 -19.68 2.53 -7.54
C ASP A 82 -18.67 3.65 -7.33
N ASN A 83 -18.00 4.05 -8.42
CA ASN A 83 -17.00 5.10 -8.42
C ASN A 83 -17.57 6.48 -8.07
N ARG A 84 -18.87 6.71 -8.31
CA ARG A 84 -19.53 8.01 -8.04
C ARG A 84 -19.54 8.37 -6.55
N ILE A 85 -19.58 7.36 -5.68
CA ILE A 85 -19.61 7.54 -4.23
C ILE A 85 -18.25 7.29 -3.56
N TRP A 86 -17.26 6.78 -4.31
CA TRP A 86 -15.99 6.33 -3.75
C TRP A 86 -15.23 7.47 -3.04
N VAL A 87 -15.21 8.68 -3.62
CA VAL A 87 -14.53 9.82 -3.00
C VAL A 87 -15.21 10.24 -1.70
N ALA A 88 -16.55 10.26 -1.66
CA ALA A 88 -17.28 10.56 -0.43
C ALA A 88 -17.03 9.50 0.64
N HIS A 89 -17.00 8.21 0.25
CA HIS A 89 -16.66 7.11 1.14
C HIS A 89 -15.24 7.26 1.72
N LEU A 90 -14.25 7.55 0.86
CA LEU A 90 -12.88 7.84 1.27
C LEU A 90 -12.82 8.98 2.29
N VAL A 91 -13.38 10.14 1.96
CA VAL A 91 -13.29 11.36 2.79
C VAL A 91 -13.97 11.17 4.14
N SER A 92 -15.08 10.43 4.20
CA SER A 92 -15.76 10.13 5.45
C SER A 92 -15.00 9.16 6.37
N SER A 93 -14.02 8.42 5.81
CA SER A 93 -13.33 7.33 6.48
C SER A 93 -11.93 7.72 6.99
N VAL A 94 -11.47 8.95 6.72
CA VAL A 94 -10.12 9.41 7.07
C VAL A 94 -10.16 10.82 7.70
N PRO A 95 -9.12 11.21 8.48
CA PRO A 95 -8.96 12.60 8.88
C PRO A 95 -8.89 13.55 7.68
N PRO A 96 -9.26 14.84 7.82
CA PRO A 96 -9.14 15.82 6.74
C PRO A 96 -7.74 15.88 6.14
N PHE A 97 -7.59 16.08 4.84
CA PHE A 97 -6.29 16.10 4.16
C PHE A 97 -6.22 17.18 3.07
N ASP A 98 -5.01 17.61 2.75
CA ASP A 98 -4.76 18.72 1.82
C ASP A 98 -4.28 18.23 0.44
N VAL A 99 -3.48 17.16 0.42
CA VAL A 99 -2.81 16.69 -0.81
C VAL A 99 -2.90 15.17 -0.91
N VAL A 100 -3.34 14.66 -2.06
CA VAL A 100 -3.37 13.23 -2.34
C VAL A 100 -2.20 12.81 -3.21
N TYR A 101 -1.60 11.68 -2.86
CA TYR A 101 -0.51 11.02 -3.57
C TYR A 101 -0.99 9.66 -4.07
N THR A 102 -1.09 9.53 -5.39
CA THR A 102 -1.50 8.28 -6.05
C THR A 102 -0.87 8.16 -7.43
N HIS A 103 -0.61 6.91 -7.82
CA HIS A 103 -0.19 6.55 -9.17
C HIS A 103 -1.28 5.81 -9.96
N ASN A 104 -2.46 5.62 -9.37
CA ASN A 104 -3.59 5.01 -10.05
C ASN A 104 -4.34 6.08 -10.88
N PRO A 105 -4.43 5.93 -12.22
CA PRO A 105 -5.07 6.93 -13.08
C PRO A 105 -6.56 7.17 -12.76
N LEU A 106 -7.30 6.12 -12.39
CA LEU A 106 -8.72 6.23 -12.02
C LEU A 106 -8.87 7.02 -10.72
N VAL A 107 -8.11 6.67 -9.68
CA VAL A 107 -8.14 7.38 -8.38
C VAL A 107 -7.76 8.85 -8.57
N LYS A 108 -6.72 9.13 -9.36
CA LYS A 108 -6.31 10.50 -9.71
C LYS A 108 -7.46 11.26 -10.38
N ARG A 109 -8.14 10.65 -11.34
CA ARG A 109 -9.25 11.27 -12.07
C ARG A 109 -10.41 11.63 -11.14
N LEU A 110 -10.88 10.68 -10.32
CA LEU A 110 -12.01 10.88 -9.41
C LEU A 110 -11.75 12.00 -8.38
N LEU A 111 -10.52 12.07 -7.85
CA LEU A 111 -10.14 13.11 -6.88
C LEU A 111 -10.02 14.50 -7.52
N ILE A 112 -9.47 14.59 -8.74
CA ILE A 112 -9.42 15.86 -9.48
C ILE A 112 -10.83 16.36 -9.78
N GLU A 113 -11.74 15.48 -10.24
CA GLU A 113 -13.16 15.83 -10.47
C GLU A 113 -13.88 16.27 -9.19
N SER A 114 -13.37 15.85 -8.03
CA SER A 114 -13.85 16.25 -6.70
C SER A 114 -13.08 17.43 -6.09
N ASN A 115 -12.30 18.17 -6.90
CA ASN A 115 -11.52 19.36 -6.51
C ASN A 115 -10.41 19.13 -5.46
N TYR A 116 -9.87 17.91 -5.36
CA TYR A 116 -8.70 17.64 -4.52
C TYR A 116 -7.39 17.91 -5.27
N LEU A 117 -6.39 18.44 -4.55
CA LEU A 117 -5.04 18.56 -5.06
C LEU A 117 -4.36 17.20 -5.12
N VAL A 118 -4.08 16.70 -6.32
CA VAL A 118 -3.40 15.43 -6.54
C VAL A 118 -1.99 15.66 -7.03
N LYS A 119 -1.01 15.11 -6.31
CA LYS A 119 0.40 15.07 -6.71
C LYS A 119 0.82 13.63 -7.01
N SER A 120 1.88 13.50 -7.78
CA SER A 120 2.64 12.24 -7.90
C SER A 120 3.97 12.42 -7.18
N HIS A 121 4.33 11.48 -6.31
CA HIS A 121 5.69 11.42 -5.76
C HIS A 121 6.63 10.78 -6.78
N LYS A 122 7.94 10.98 -6.66
CA LYS A 122 8.88 10.30 -7.57
C LYS A 122 8.86 8.80 -7.26
N PHE A 123 8.83 7.98 -8.30
CA PHE A 123 9.10 6.56 -8.14
C PHE A 123 10.57 6.37 -7.74
N TYR A 124 10.81 5.44 -6.82
CA TYR A 124 12.14 4.91 -6.57
C TYR A 124 12.26 3.60 -7.32
N ASP A 125 13.05 3.59 -8.40
CA ASP A 125 13.28 2.46 -9.31
C ASP A 125 12.02 1.59 -9.54
N ARG A 126 11.15 2.09 -10.42
CA ARG A 126 9.79 1.57 -10.63
C ARG A 126 9.77 0.13 -11.16
N ASP A 127 10.77 -0.24 -11.94
CA ASP A 127 10.83 -1.55 -12.60
C ASP A 127 11.24 -2.62 -11.60
N THR A 128 12.11 -2.28 -10.65
CA THR A 128 12.57 -3.20 -9.59
C THR A 128 11.63 -3.22 -8.38
N TYR A 129 11.25 -2.04 -7.86
CA TYR A 129 10.47 -1.94 -6.62
C TYR A 129 8.99 -1.71 -6.87
N ASN A 130 8.32 -2.76 -7.37
CA ASN A 130 6.87 -2.79 -7.45
C ASN A 130 6.31 -4.10 -6.89
N ALA A 131 5.11 -4.03 -6.33
CA ALA A 131 4.45 -5.16 -5.70
C ALA A 131 4.27 -6.38 -6.64
N THR A 132 4.12 -6.16 -7.95
CA THR A 132 3.98 -7.25 -8.92
C THR A 132 5.27 -8.06 -9.03
N GLU A 133 6.43 -7.39 -9.12
CA GLU A 133 7.73 -8.05 -9.13
C GLU A 133 7.99 -8.79 -7.81
N VAL A 134 7.64 -8.20 -6.67
CA VAL A 134 7.75 -8.89 -5.36
C VAL A 134 6.96 -10.21 -5.37
N ARG A 135 5.67 -10.18 -5.74
CA ARG A 135 4.82 -11.39 -5.77
C ARG A 135 5.31 -12.42 -6.79
N LYS A 136 5.81 -11.97 -7.95
CA LYS A 136 6.41 -12.85 -8.96
C LYS A 136 7.62 -13.60 -8.40
N ARG A 137 8.54 -12.90 -7.74
CA ARG A 137 9.71 -13.52 -7.11
C ARG A 137 9.34 -14.47 -5.96
N MET A 138 8.32 -14.12 -5.18
CA MET A 138 7.78 -15.01 -4.15
C MET A 138 7.27 -16.33 -4.74
N PHE A 139 6.52 -16.26 -5.84
CA PHE A 139 5.98 -17.44 -6.53
C PHE A 139 7.06 -18.29 -7.19
N ASN A 140 8.07 -17.65 -7.80
CA ASN A 140 9.18 -18.33 -8.47
C ASN A 140 10.29 -18.82 -7.51
N ASN A 141 10.15 -18.57 -6.21
CA ASN A 141 11.19 -18.86 -5.22
C ASN A 141 12.51 -18.09 -5.44
N ASP A 142 12.42 -16.91 -6.05
CA ASP A 142 13.53 -15.97 -6.26
C ASP A 142 13.76 -15.08 -5.02
N ASN A 143 14.84 -14.29 -5.01
CA ASN A 143 15.15 -13.37 -3.91
C ASN A 143 14.19 -12.16 -3.89
N TRP A 144 13.04 -12.30 -3.23
CA TRP A 144 12.05 -11.24 -3.01
C TRP A 144 12.34 -10.39 -1.77
N GLU A 145 13.10 -10.92 -0.81
CA GLU A 145 13.38 -10.27 0.48
C GLU A 145 14.13 -8.95 0.31
N GLU A 146 14.98 -8.84 -0.71
CA GLU A 146 15.72 -7.61 -1.04
C GLU A 146 14.81 -6.46 -1.51
N LEU A 147 13.56 -6.74 -1.87
CA LEU A 147 12.62 -5.75 -2.39
C LEU A 147 11.75 -5.13 -1.30
N VAL A 148 11.80 -5.66 -0.08
CA VAL A 148 10.95 -5.24 1.05
C VAL A 148 11.78 -4.86 2.28
N PRO A 149 11.25 -4.04 3.20
CA PRO A 149 11.88 -3.84 4.51
C PRO A 149 12.05 -5.15 5.27
N LYS A 150 13.05 -5.24 6.16
CA LYS A 150 13.36 -6.49 6.88
C LYS A 150 12.21 -6.94 7.76
N SER A 151 11.53 -5.98 8.38
CA SER A 151 10.30 -6.19 9.15
C SER A 151 9.20 -6.87 8.32
N VAL A 152 9.01 -6.43 7.07
CA VAL A 152 8.02 -7.01 6.15
C VAL A 152 8.41 -8.42 5.74
N ALA A 153 9.67 -8.66 5.41
CA ALA A 153 10.16 -10.02 5.10
C ALA A 153 9.92 -10.99 6.26
N ARG A 154 10.21 -10.55 7.50
CA ARG A 154 9.90 -11.32 8.71
C ARG A 154 8.41 -11.63 8.84
N ILE A 155 7.54 -10.63 8.70
CA ILE A 155 6.08 -10.82 8.82
C ILE A 155 5.57 -11.81 7.78
N ILE A 156 6.02 -11.69 6.52
CA ILE A 156 5.63 -12.61 5.44
C ILE A 156 5.99 -14.06 5.77
N LYS A 157 7.16 -14.29 6.38
CA LYS A 157 7.57 -15.62 6.85
C LYS A 157 6.70 -16.10 8.01
N GLU A 158 6.42 -15.25 8.99
CA GLU A 158 5.58 -15.59 10.17
C GLU A 158 4.15 -15.99 9.78
N ILE A 159 3.57 -15.40 8.73
CA ILE A 159 2.20 -15.68 8.28
C ILE A 159 2.13 -16.78 7.19
N SER A 160 3.24 -17.48 6.92
CA SER A 160 3.37 -18.45 5.83
C SER A 160 2.92 -17.88 4.47
N GLY A 161 3.30 -16.63 4.18
CA GLY A 161 2.84 -15.91 3.00
C GLY A 161 3.29 -16.54 1.67
N ILE A 162 4.48 -17.17 1.65
CA ILE A 162 5.00 -17.89 0.48
C ILE A 162 4.16 -19.13 0.21
N ASP A 163 3.93 -19.95 1.23
CA ASP A 163 3.11 -21.17 1.12
C ASP A 163 1.70 -20.84 0.61
N ARG A 164 1.09 -19.76 1.14
CA ARG A 164 -0.20 -19.27 0.69
C ARG A 164 -0.21 -18.93 -0.80
N ILE A 165 0.78 -18.16 -1.27
CA ILE A 165 0.88 -17.77 -2.68
C ILE A 165 1.05 -19.01 -3.58
N ASN A 166 1.90 -19.95 -3.18
CA ASN A 166 2.15 -21.19 -3.94
C ASN A 166 0.88 -22.06 -4.01
N GLN A 167 0.18 -22.27 -2.90
CA GLN A 167 -1.06 -23.05 -2.87
C GLN A 167 -2.16 -22.44 -3.75
N ILE A 168 -2.31 -21.12 -3.74
CA ILE A 168 -3.26 -20.42 -4.62
C ILE A 168 -2.86 -20.59 -6.09
N GLY A 169 -1.58 -20.42 -6.42
CA GLY A 169 -1.08 -20.54 -7.78
C GLY A 169 -1.19 -21.95 -8.35
N ASP A 170 -0.85 -22.97 -7.56
CA ASP A 170 -0.96 -24.38 -7.95
C ASP A 170 -2.40 -24.80 -8.23
N THR A 171 -3.36 -24.21 -7.50
CA THR A 171 -4.79 -24.46 -7.74
C THR A 171 -5.25 -23.91 -9.08
N ILE A 172 -4.66 -22.79 -9.53
CA ILE A 172 -5.00 -22.15 -10.81
C ILE A 172 -4.33 -22.86 -12.00
N LEU A 173 -3.12 -23.41 -11.84
CA LEU A 173 -2.41 -24.13 -12.91
C LEU A 173 -2.96 -25.55 -13.18
N LYS A 174 -3.76 -26.09 -12.27
CA LYS A 174 -4.39 -27.42 -12.40
C LYS A 174 -5.77 -27.38 -13.07
N HIS A 175 -6.27 -26.19 -13.41
CA HIS A 175 -7.54 -25.94 -14.09
C HIS A 175 -7.34 -25.09 -15.34
#